data_AF-A0A6A0JLC6-F1
#
_entry.id   AF-A0A6A0JLC6-F1
#
_cell.length_a   1.000
_cell.length_b   1.000
_cell.length_c   1.000
_cell.angle_alpha   90.00
_cell.angle_beta   90.00
_cell.angle_gamma   90.00
#
_symmetry.space_group_name_H-M   'P 1'
#
loop_
_entity.id
_entity.type
_entity.pdbx_description
1 polymer ?
#
loop_
_entity_poly.entity_id
_entity_poly.type
_entity_poly.pdbx_seq_one_letter_code
_entity_poly.pdbx_strand_id
1 'polypeptide(L)'
;MNSDNNKHDFDKLKRWHESLLDVGHVKFNYCAVFIVREFDKVAQDIFRGYRESFESNGATFANLVIFGQHGFSETAGAILRTFDLESVSLPSYFVIDISNPAEAYQVALPSGDNEQSELVCLADQVLSVIEGSVNSGRSFDGLSDISEVRRLEIGITSFPRAIWDIIASLSI
;
A
#
# COMPACT_ATOMS: atom_id res chain seq x y z
N MET A 1 -23.14 2.91 4.23
CA MET A 1 -21.87 2.18 4.40
C MET A 1 -22.20 0.76 4.81
N ASN A 2 -21.61 -0.23 4.14
CA ASN A 2 -21.85 -1.64 4.42
C ASN A 2 -20.96 -2.08 5.59
N SER A 3 -21.55 -2.50 6.70
CA SER A 3 -20.83 -2.90 7.93
C SER A 3 -19.84 -4.04 7.68
N ASP A 4 -20.15 -4.92 6.73
CA ASP A 4 -19.34 -6.11 6.45
C ASP A 4 -18.00 -5.73 5.80
N ASN A 5 -18.00 -4.69 4.95
CA ASN A 5 -16.79 -4.17 4.31
C ASN A 5 -15.87 -3.48 5.33
N ASN A 6 -16.47 -2.70 6.24
CA ASN A 6 -15.73 -2.05 7.33
C ASN A 6 -15.05 -3.09 8.21
N LYS A 7 -15.79 -4.12 8.63
CA LYS A 7 -15.23 -5.22 9.44
C LYS A 7 -14.11 -5.97 8.71
N HIS A 8 -14.31 -6.33 7.44
CA HIS A 8 -13.30 -7.03 6.65
C HIS A 8 -11.98 -6.24 6.56
N ASP A 9 -12.05 -4.95 6.22
CA ASP A 9 -10.86 -4.11 6.16
C ASP A 9 -10.28 -3.80 7.54
N PHE A 10 -11.10 -3.74 8.60
CA PHE A 10 -10.60 -3.57 9.96
C PHE A 10 -9.87 -4.80 10.49
N ASP A 11 -10.39 -6.00 10.25
CA ASP A 11 -9.70 -7.26 10.59
C ASP A 11 -8.38 -7.38 9.82
N LYS A 12 -8.37 -6.94 8.56
CA LYS A 12 -7.16 -6.81 7.74
C LYS A 12 -6.14 -5.84 8.36
N LEU A 13 -6.59 -4.67 8.82
CA LEU A 13 -5.74 -3.67 9.49
C LEU A 13 -5.09 -4.23 10.76
N LYS A 14 -5.85 -4.97 11.59
CA LYS A 14 -5.31 -5.62 12.79
C LYS A 14 -4.24 -6.66 12.44
N ARG A 15 -4.51 -7.52 11.46
CA ARG A 15 -3.53 -8.50 10.99
C ARG A 15 -2.28 -7.83 10.42
N TRP A 16 -2.44 -6.71 9.72
CA TRP A 16 -1.31 -5.93 9.21
C TRP A 16 -0.46 -5.35 10.33
N HIS A 17 -1.08 -4.76 11.36
CA HIS A 17 -0.39 -4.31 12.56
C HIS A 17 0.40 -5.44 13.24
N GLU A 18 -0.22 -6.60 13.47
CA GLU A 18 0.45 -7.76 14.07
C GLU A 18 1.65 -8.21 13.24
N SER A 19 1.49 -8.29 11.92
CA SER A 19 2.59 -8.66 11.03
C SER A 19 3.72 -7.64 11.00
N LEU A 20 3.45 -6.36 11.25
CA LEU A 20 4.45 -5.30 11.33
C LEU A 20 5.29 -5.38 12.62
N LEU A 21 4.73 -5.92 13.71
CA LEU A 21 5.47 -6.11 14.97
C LEU A 21 6.50 -7.26 14.88
N ASP A 22 6.29 -8.20 13.96
CA ASP A 22 7.12 -9.41 13.77
C ASP A 22 8.09 -9.29 12.58
N VAL A 23 8.33 -8.08 12.06
CA VAL A 23 9.26 -7.88 10.94
C VAL A 23 10.70 -7.98 11.44
N GLY A 24 11.13 -9.22 11.70
CA GLY A 24 12.48 -9.60 12.12
C GLY A 24 13.45 -9.89 10.97
N HIS A 25 13.09 -9.71 9.69
CA HIS A 25 13.91 -10.20 8.58
C HIS A 25 14.07 -9.23 7.40
N VAL A 26 15.35 -8.94 7.13
CA VAL A 26 15.95 -7.83 6.36
C VAL A 26 15.82 -7.96 4.83
N LYS A 27 14.84 -8.72 4.31
CA LYS A 27 14.67 -8.84 2.84
C LYS A 27 13.72 -7.79 2.25
N PHE A 28 12.69 -7.43 3.02
CA PHE A 28 11.73 -6.39 2.65
C PHE A 28 11.68 -5.32 3.73
N ASN A 29 12.27 -4.15 3.45
CA ASN A 29 12.25 -3.00 4.36
C ASN A 29 11.15 -1.99 3.99
N TYR A 30 10.13 -2.39 3.24
CA TYR A 30 9.07 -1.49 2.81
C TYR A 30 7.70 -2.15 2.88
N CYS A 31 6.68 -1.30 2.80
CA CYS A 31 5.29 -1.67 2.66
C CYS A 31 4.67 -1.06 1.41
N ALA A 32 3.88 -1.87 0.70
CA ALA A 32 3.04 -1.50 -0.42
C ALA A 32 1.58 -1.45 0.03
N VAL A 33 0.94 -0.29 -0.10
CA VAL A 33 -0.44 -0.04 0.36
C VAL A 33 -1.29 0.40 -0.81
N PHE A 34 -2.25 -0.44 -1.19
CA PHE A 34 -3.23 -0.15 -2.23
C PHE A 34 -4.52 0.37 -1.59
N ILE A 35 -4.98 1.54 -2.02
CA ILE A 35 -6.29 2.09 -1.63
C ILE A 35 -7.12 2.20 -2.91
N VAL A 36 -8.19 1.41 -2.99
CA VAL A 36 -9.02 1.27 -4.19
C VAL A 36 -10.50 1.43 -3.85
N ARG A 37 -11.35 1.44 -4.89
CA ARG A 37 -12.80 1.26 -4.77
C ARG A 37 -13.21 -0.08 -5.36
N GLU A 38 -14.41 -0.53 -5.02
CA GLU A 38 -14.93 -1.85 -5.45
C GLU A 38 -14.96 -2.05 -6.97
N PHE A 39 -15.11 -0.96 -7.73
CA PHE A 39 -15.19 -0.98 -9.19
C PHE A 39 -13.84 -0.81 -9.89
N ASP A 40 -12.75 -0.52 -9.17
CA ASP A 40 -11.41 -0.34 -9.73
C ASP A 40 -10.76 -1.72 -10.03
N LYS A 41 -11.36 -2.48 -10.96
CA LYS A 41 -10.97 -3.87 -11.29
C LYS A 41 -9.51 -3.96 -11.71
N VAL A 42 -9.04 -3.08 -12.59
CA VAL A 42 -7.66 -3.15 -13.09
C VAL A 42 -6.64 -2.90 -11.97
N ALA A 43 -6.93 -1.98 -11.04
CA ALA A 43 -6.10 -1.77 -9.85
C ALA A 43 -6.05 -3.02 -8.94
N GLN A 44 -7.17 -3.73 -8.79
CA GLN A 44 -7.23 -4.99 -8.05
C GLN A 44 -6.46 -6.11 -8.76
N ASP A 45 -6.43 -6.10 -10.09
CA ASP A 45 -5.67 -7.07 -10.89
C ASP A 45 -4.16 -6.84 -10.74
N ILE A 46 -3.72 -5.58 -10.79
CA ILE A 46 -2.34 -5.18 -10.49
C ILE A 46 -1.94 -5.65 -9.09
N PHE A 47 -2.80 -5.41 -8.08
CA PHE A 47 -2.53 -5.88 -6.73
C PHE A 47 -2.32 -7.40 -6.65
N ARG A 48 -3.09 -8.20 -7.41
CA ARG A 48 -2.92 -9.66 -7.43
C ARG A 48 -1.56 -10.06 -8.02
N GLY A 49 -1.13 -9.42 -9.10
CA GLY A 49 0.20 -9.64 -9.68
C GLY A 49 1.33 -9.26 -8.72
N TYR A 50 1.19 -8.11 -8.04
CA TYR A 50 2.11 -7.69 -6.98
C TYR A 50 2.19 -8.73 -5.86
N ARG A 51 1.05 -9.25 -5.41
CA ARG A 51 1.01 -10.27 -4.35
C ARG A 51 1.76 -11.54 -4.74
N GLU A 52 1.56 -12.02 -5.97
CA GLU A 52 2.26 -13.22 -6.46
C GLU A 52 3.78 -13.03 -6.50
N SER A 53 4.25 -11.86 -6.94
CA SER A 53 5.68 -11.51 -6.91
C SER A 53 6.22 -11.39 -5.50
N PHE A 54 5.52 -10.68 -4.61
CA PHE A 54 5.93 -10.45 -3.23
C PHE A 54 6.04 -11.78 -2.47
N GLU A 55 5.02 -12.64 -2.56
CA GLU A 55 5.00 -13.97 -1.94
C GLU A 55 6.15 -14.85 -2.48
N SER A 56 6.38 -14.84 -3.80
CA SER A 56 7.48 -15.59 -4.43
C SER A 56 8.87 -15.11 -3.97
N ASN A 57 8.97 -13.86 -3.54
CA ASN A 57 10.20 -13.29 -3.00
C ASN A 57 10.32 -13.42 -1.47
N GLY A 58 9.33 -14.02 -0.78
CA GLY A 58 9.34 -14.25 0.66
C GLY A 58 8.78 -13.08 1.48
N ALA A 59 7.99 -12.21 0.87
CA ALA A 59 7.27 -11.16 1.58
C ALA A 59 6.21 -11.76 2.53
N THR A 60 5.87 -10.98 3.55
CA THR A 60 4.81 -11.31 4.51
C THR A 60 3.62 -10.36 4.34
N PHE A 61 2.59 -10.57 5.16
CA PHE A 61 1.43 -9.67 5.21
C PHE A 61 1.80 -8.23 5.62
N ALA A 62 2.97 -8.03 6.24
CA ALA A 62 3.50 -6.70 6.59
C ALA A 62 3.83 -5.87 5.33
N ASN A 63 4.15 -6.51 4.22
CA ASN A 63 4.77 -5.87 3.06
C ASN A 63 3.78 -5.45 1.97
N LEU A 64 2.58 -6.03 1.92
CA LEU A 64 1.61 -5.72 0.88
C LEU A 64 0.18 -5.86 1.39
N VAL A 65 -0.59 -4.79 1.28
CA VAL A 65 -2.00 -4.74 1.68
C VAL A 65 -2.84 -3.95 0.68
N ILE A 66 -4.13 -4.28 0.61
CA ILE A 66 -5.14 -3.55 -0.16
C ILE A 66 -6.35 -3.25 0.70
N PHE A 67 -6.93 -2.06 0.58
CA PHE A 67 -8.15 -1.64 1.26
C PHE A 67 -9.18 -1.11 0.26
N GLY A 68 -10.47 -1.28 0.57
CA GLY A 68 -11.58 -0.80 -0.27
C GLY A 68 -12.00 -1.72 -1.43
N GLN A 69 -11.42 -2.92 -1.55
CA GLN A 69 -11.69 -3.88 -2.63
C GLN A 69 -13.17 -4.33 -2.74
N HIS A 70 -13.91 -4.29 -1.63
CA HIS A 70 -15.34 -4.66 -1.57
C HIS A 70 -16.26 -3.44 -1.35
N GLY A 71 -15.69 -2.23 -1.34
CA GLY A 71 -16.37 -0.97 -1.07
C GLY A 71 -15.51 -0.10 -0.15
N PHE A 72 -15.48 1.21 -0.40
CA PHE A 72 -14.63 2.14 0.35
C PHE A 72 -15.03 2.15 1.84
N SER A 73 -14.10 1.72 2.70
CA SER A 73 -14.34 1.48 4.13
C SER A 73 -13.89 2.66 5.00
N GLU A 74 -14.40 2.74 6.23
CA GLU A 74 -13.90 3.69 7.24
C GLU A 74 -12.42 3.49 7.53
N THR A 75 -11.98 2.24 7.49
CA THR A 75 -10.57 1.86 7.62
C THR A 75 -9.72 2.47 6.51
N ALA A 76 -10.14 2.36 5.25
CA ALA A 76 -9.43 2.99 4.13
C ALA A 76 -9.36 4.52 4.29
N GLY A 77 -10.46 5.16 4.69
CA GLY A 77 -10.50 6.60 4.96
C GLY A 77 -9.61 7.01 6.15
N ALA A 78 -9.55 6.20 7.21
CA ALA A 78 -8.71 6.49 8.37
C ALA A 78 -7.21 6.35 8.07
N ILE A 79 -6.83 5.42 7.18
CA ILE A 79 -5.46 5.33 6.65
C ILE A 79 -5.11 6.61 5.90
N LEU A 80 -5.96 7.05 4.96
CA LEU A 80 -5.71 8.29 4.20
C LEU A 80 -5.55 9.50 5.14
N ARG A 81 -6.40 9.64 6.17
CA ARG A 81 -6.26 10.70 7.18
C ARG A 81 -4.95 10.64 7.95
N THR A 82 -4.62 9.46 8.47
CA THR A 82 -3.46 9.30 9.35
C THR A 82 -2.16 9.54 8.61
N PHE A 83 -2.14 9.26 7.31
CA PHE A 83 -0.96 9.40 6.47
C PHE A 83 -0.91 10.76 5.76
N ASP A 84 -1.85 11.67 6.06
CA ASP A 84 -2.00 12.97 5.38
C ASP A 84 -2.18 12.85 3.84
N LEU A 85 -2.92 11.82 3.42
CA LEU A 85 -3.16 11.46 2.02
C LEU A 85 -4.60 11.75 1.56
N GLU A 86 -5.41 12.50 2.30
CA GLU A 86 -6.83 12.73 1.93
C GLU A 86 -7.02 13.45 0.60
N SER A 87 -6.03 14.23 0.16
CA SER A 87 -6.07 14.94 -1.13
C SER A 87 -5.72 14.07 -2.33
N VAL A 88 -5.34 12.81 -2.14
CA VAL A 88 -4.96 11.92 -3.24
C VAL A 88 -6.17 11.41 -4.01
N SER A 89 -6.03 11.30 -5.33
CA SER A 89 -7.03 10.67 -6.20
C SER A 89 -7.00 9.15 -6.03
N LEU A 90 -8.16 8.53 -5.85
CA LEU A 90 -8.30 7.08 -5.87
C LEU A 90 -8.59 6.55 -7.29
N PRO A 91 -8.14 5.32 -7.62
CA PRO A 91 -7.32 4.43 -6.81
C PRO A 91 -5.85 4.91 -6.74
N SER A 92 -5.18 4.62 -5.63
CA SER A 92 -3.77 4.97 -5.42
C SER A 92 -3.01 3.81 -4.78
N TYR A 93 -1.74 3.71 -5.14
CA TYR A 93 -0.77 2.79 -4.55
C TYR A 93 0.35 3.61 -3.90
N PHE A 94 0.72 3.26 -2.66
CA PHE A 94 1.80 3.87 -1.92
C PHE A 94 2.89 2.88 -1.59
N VAL A 95 4.15 3.27 -1.76
CA VAL A 95 5.34 2.54 -1.28
C VAL A 95 5.95 3.33 -0.14
N ILE A 96 6.16 2.67 1.00
CA ILE A 96 6.64 3.32 2.23
C ILE A 96 7.85 2.55 2.75
N ASP A 97 8.95 3.24 3.00
CA ASP A 97 10.09 2.69 3.72
C ASP A 97 9.72 2.48 5.18
N ILE A 98 9.82 1.26 5.69
CA ILE A 98 9.58 1.00 7.12
C ILE A 98 10.70 1.62 7.96
N SER A 99 11.92 1.73 7.42
CA SER A 99 13.06 2.35 8.09
C SER A 99 13.03 3.89 8.06
N ASN A 100 12.31 4.47 7.10
CA ASN A 100 12.07 5.91 6.99
C ASN A 100 10.59 6.20 6.64
N PRO A 101 9.66 5.99 7.58
CA PRO A 101 8.22 6.05 7.30
C PRO A 101 7.68 7.48 7.14
N ALA A 102 8.53 8.50 7.19
CA ALA A 102 8.10 9.89 7.06
C ALA A 102 7.59 10.22 5.65
N GLU A 103 7.90 9.38 4.66
CA GLU A 103 7.61 9.61 3.26
C GLU A 103 6.96 8.41 2.58
N ALA A 104 6.16 8.68 1.57
CA ALA A 104 5.58 7.68 0.68
C ALA A 104 5.85 8.05 -0.78
N TYR A 105 6.01 7.02 -1.60
CA TYR A 105 5.98 7.12 -3.06
C TYR A 105 4.58 6.77 -3.53
N GLN A 106 3.84 7.75 -4.02
CA GLN A 106 2.54 7.57 -4.62
C GLN A 106 2.67 7.22 -6.10
N VAL A 107 1.96 6.16 -6.48
CA VAL A 107 1.77 5.69 -7.84
C VAL A 107 0.28 5.77 -8.16
N ALA A 108 -0.07 6.44 -9.25
CA ALA A 108 -1.45 6.45 -9.74
C ALA A 108 -1.81 5.07 -10.30
N LEU A 109 -3.05 4.63 -10.07
CA LEU A 109 -3.56 3.35 -10.58
C LEU A 109 -4.71 3.58 -11.58
N PRO A 110 -4.92 2.65 -12.52
CA PRO A 110 -6.10 2.69 -13.39
C PRO A 110 -7.40 2.65 -12.57
N SER A 111 -8.31 3.58 -12.85
CA SER A 111 -9.66 3.57 -12.27
C SER A 111 -10.63 2.80 -13.15
N GLY A 112 -11.57 2.11 -12.50
CA GLY A 112 -12.60 1.31 -13.16
C GLY A 112 -12.05 0.01 -13.75
N ASP A 113 -12.63 -0.39 -14.87
CA ASP A 113 -12.28 -1.60 -15.62
C ASP A 113 -11.57 -1.32 -16.95
N ASN A 114 -11.35 -0.05 -17.29
CA ASN A 114 -10.57 0.32 -18.45
C ASN A 114 -9.08 0.17 -18.16
N GLU A 115 -8.41 -0.61 -19.01
CA GLU A 115 -6.97 -0.82 -18.98
C GLU A 115 -6.27 0.46 -19.46
N GLN A 116 -6.06 1.40 -18.53
CA GLN A 116 -5.29 2.62 -18.76
C GLN A 116 -3.81 2.23 -18.89
N SER A 117 -3.41 1.78 -20.09
CA SER A 117 -2.15 1.04 -20.32
C SER A 117 -0.90 1.76 -19.80
N GLU A 118 -0.84 3.09 -19.87
CA GLU A 118 0.27 3.88 -19.32
C GLU A 118 0.44 3.67 -17.80
N LEU A 119 -0.67 3.61 -17.05
CA LEU A 119 -0.66 3.37 -15.60
C LEU A 119 -0.38 1.90 -15.26
N VAL A 120 -0.76 0.97 -16.13
CA VAL A 120 -0.38 -0.45 -15.98
C VAL A 120 1.14 -0.60 -16.16
N CYS A 121 1.70 -0.01 -17.23
CA CYS A 121 3.15 -0.01 -17.45
C CYS A 121 3.91 0.69 -16.31
N LEU A 122 3.36 1.78 -15.77
CA LEU A 122 3.93 2.44 -14.59
C LEU A 122 3.97 1.50 -13.38
N ALA A 123 2.88 0.78 -13.11
CA ALA A 123 2.86 -0.21 -12.04
C ALA A 123 3.88 -1.33 -12.28
N ASP A 124 4.05 -1.82 -13.51
CA ASP A 124 5.05 -2.86 -13.81
C ASP A 124 6.49 -2.36 -13.62
N GLN A 125 6.76 -1.09 -13.99
CA GLN A 125 8.07 -0.46 -13.76
C GLN A 125 8.38 -0.34 -12.27
N VAL A 126 7.41 0.10 -11.47
CA VAL A 126 7.56 0.19 -10.00
C VAL A 126 7.81 -1.18 -9.40
N LEU A 127 7.08 -2.22 -9.83
CA LEU A 127 7.31 -3.59 -9.38
C LEU A 127 8.72 -4.07 -9.72
N SER A 128 9.20 -3.77 -10.93
CA SER A 128 10.55 -4.15 -11.37
C SER A 128 11.65 -3.49 -10.52
N VAL A 129 11.49 -2.21 -10.17
CA VAL A 129 12.42 -1.51 -9.26
C VAL A 129 12.41 -2.16 -7.88
N ILE A 130 11.22 -2.47 -7.38
CA ILE A 130 11.03 -3.14 -6.10
C ILE A 130 11.73 -4.51 -6.09
N GLU A 131 11.47 -5.36 -7.07
CA GLU A 131 12.10 -6.68 -7.19
C GLU A 131 13.62 -6.58 -7.27
N GLY A 132 14.14 -5.58 -8.01
CA GLY A 132 15.57 -5.28 -8.07
C GLY A 132 16.15 -4.91 -6.71
N SER A 133 15.44 -4.10 -5.92
CA SER A 133 15.87 -3.69 -4.56
C SER A 133 15.93 -4.88 -3.60
N VAL A 134 14.90 -5.74 -3.63
CA VAL A 134 14.78 -6.96 -2.82
C VAL A 134 15.90 -7.95 -3.13
N ASN A 135 16.24 -8.11 -4.41
CA ASN A 135 17.31 -9.03 -4.84
C ASN A 135 18.72 -8.50 -4.53
N SER A 136 18.90 -7.18 -4.51
CA SER A 136 20.19 -6.55 -4.22
C SER A 136 20.42 -6.23 -2.74
N GLY A 137 19.38 -6.31 -1.91
CA GLY A 137 19.42 -5.94 -0.49
C GLY A 137 19.63 -4.44 -0.25
N ARG A 138 19.30 -3.60 -1.25
CA ARG A 138 19.45 -2.14 -1.21
C ARG A 138 18.11 -1.44 -1.01
N SER A 139 18.16 -0.17 -0.63
CA SER A 139 17.00 0.73 -0.68
C SER A 139 16.49 0.91 -2.11
N PHE A 140 15.21 1.22 -2.26
CA PHE A 140 14.50 1.41 -3.53
C PHE A 140 14.73 2.81 -4.12
N ASP A 141 16.00 3.22 -4.17
CA ASP A 141 16.42 4.57 -4.58
C ASP A 141 15.89 4.96 -5.98
N GLY A 142 15.65 3.98 -6.85
CA GLY A 142 15.17 4.20 -8.22
C GLY A 142 13.69 4.59 -8.36
N LEU A 143 12.88 4.56 -7.29
CA LEU A 143 11.47 4.98 -7.40
C LEU A 143 11.33 6.48 -7.68
N SER A 144 12.26 7.30 -7.17
CA SER A 144 12.27 8.75 -7.43
C SER A 144 12.62 9.09 -8.87
N ASP A 145 13.25 8.16 -9.61
CA ASP A 145 13.67 8.38 -10.99
C ASP A 145 12.53 8.15 -11.99
N ILE A 146 11.41 7.58 -11.55
CA ILE A 146 10.20 7.38 -12.36
C ILE A 146 9.37 8.66 -12.32
N SER A 147 9.24 9.35 -13.47
CA SER A 147 8.65 10.70 -13.56
C SER A 147 7.23 10.83 -13.00
N GLU A 148 6.44 9.78 -13.11
CA GLU A 148 5.03 9.73 -12.71
C GLU A 148 4.84 9.34 -11.24
N VAL A 149 5.91 8.92 -10.55
CA VAL A 149 5.90 8.60 -9.12
C VAL A 149 6.08 9.89 -8.33
N ARG A 150 5.13 10.17 -7.43
CA ARG A 150 5.16 11.36 -6.57
C ARG A 150 5.65 11.01 -5.18
N ARG A 151 6.67 11.72 -4.70
CA ARG A 151 7.09 11.64 -3.30
C ARG A 151 6.20 12.56 -2.46
N LEU A 152 5.64 12.02 -1.38
CA LEU A 152 4.77 12.71 -0.43
C LEU A 152 5.34 12.58 0.97
N GLU A 153 5.28 13.65 1.75
CA GLU A 153 5.48 13.57 3.21
C GLU A 153 4.19 13.05 3.84
N ILE A 154 4.29 12.02 4.67
CA ILE A 154 3.13 11.37 5.32
C ILE A 154 3.14 11.49 6.84
N GLY A 155 4.15 12.18 7.40
CA GLY A 155 4.19 12.56 8.82
C GLY A 155 4.33 11.41 9.82
N ILE A 156 4.54 10.17 9.36
CA ILE A 156 4.65 9.00 10.23
C ILE A 156 6.08 8.88 10.78
N THR A 157 6.20 8.73 12.09
CA THR A 157 7.49 8.50 12.78
C THR A 157 7.71 7.03 13.15
N SER A 158 6.63 6.27 13.31
CA SER A 158 6.67 4.83 13.58
C SER A 158 5.48 4.17 12.90
N PHE A 159 5.76 3.31 11.94
CA PHE A 159 4.73 2.68 11.13
C PHE A 159 3.79 1.78 11.94
N PRO A 160 4.28 0.85 12.79
CA PRO A 160 3.39 0.07 13.66
C PRO A 160 2.53 0.94 14.57
N ARG A 161 3.10 2.03 15.12
CA ARG A 161 2.36 2.95 16.00
C ARG A 161 1.24 3.68 15.27
N ALA A 162 1.49 4.18 14.06
CA ALA A 162 0.46 4.85 13.26
C ALA A 162 -0.70 3.91 12.94
N ILE A 163 -0.42 2.64 12.61
CA ILE A 163 -1.48 1.64 12.39
C ILE A 163 -2.26 1.37 13.69
N TRP A 164 -1.57 1.26 14.83
CA TRP A 164 -2.24 1.11 16.13
C TRP A 164 -3.18 2.27 16.44
N ASP A 165 -2.75 3.52 16.19
CA ASP A 165 -3.56 4.71 16.45
C ASP A 165 -4.84 4.71 15.60
N ILE A 166 -4.77 4.23 14.35
CA ILE A 166 -5.96 3.99 13.52
C ILE A 166 -6.87 2.95 14.20
N ILE A 167 -6.33 1.79 14.57
CA ILE A 167 -7.10 0.71 15.21
C ILE A 167 -7.81 1.21 16.47
N ALA A 168 -7.12 1.99 17.30
CA ALA A 168 -7.65 2.55 18.54
C ALA A 168 -8.72 3.62 18.32
N SER A 169 -8.70 4.32 17.19
CA SER A 169 -9.66 5.37 16.83
C SER A 169 -10.96 4.84 16.22
N LEU A 170 -10.92 3.65 15.60
CA LEU A 170 -12.07 3.07 14.92
C LEU A 170 -12.97 2.31 15.91
N SER A 171 -14.26 2.65 15.91
CA SER A 171 -15.29 1.95 16.68
C SER A 171 -16.09 1.04 15.75
N ILE A 172 -15.51 -0.11 15.38
CA ILE A 172 -16.08 -1.11 14.46
C ILE A 172 -16.43 -2.39 15.23
#